data_AF-A0A1G5SHC2-F1
#
_entry.id   AF-A0A1G5SHC2-F1
#
_cell.length_a   1.000
_cell.length_b   1.000
_cell.length_c   1.000
_cell.angle_alpha   90.00
_cell.angle_beta   90.00
_cell.angle_gamma   90.00
#
_symmetry.space_group_name_H-M   'P 1'
#
loop_
_entity.id
_entity.type
_entity.pdbx_description
1 polymer ?
#
loop_
_entity_poly.entity_id
_entity_poly.type
_entity_poly.pdbx_seq_one_letter_code
_entity_poly.pdbx_strand_id
1 'polypeptide(L)'
;MNHTDQIKDLATTVNGSLTVYIAIHNAIFRDAATFKSFLKNLFGRGVPMSKLLEDSEGLLPLWDSIHKKIEVFRQTAYLSLSKDERYYFDILSRYVAAVRKTVAALVDRQRLMNEKSKGNPVTWEAFQQKEMAYQMAVQQYTAIGQELNDAAPIIFG
;
A
#
# COMPACT_ATOMS: atom_id res chain seq x y z
N MET A 1 -21.98 5.90 19.08
CA MET A 1 -21.40 6.23 17.77
C MET A 1 -22.22 5.50 16.72
N ASN A 2 -22.73 6.16 15.69
CA ASN A 2 -23.50 5.49 14.64
C ASN A 2 -22.56 4.79 13.63
N HIS A 3 -23.10 3.97 12.72
CA HIS A 3 -22.27 3.24 11.75
C HIS A 3 -21.53 4.17 10.79
N THR A 4 -22.18 5.25 10.34
CA THR A 4 -21.57 6.27 9.48
C THR A 4 -20.31 6.85 10.14
N ASP A 5 -20.34 7.22 11.42
CA ASP A 5 -19.19 7.74 12.17
C ASP A 5 -18.06 6.69 12.27
N GLN A 6 -18.41 5.42 12.47
CA GLN A 6 -17.43 4.32 12.47
C GLN A 6 -16.77 4.12 11.10
N ILE A 7 -17.53 4.22 10.03
CA ILE A 7 -17.02 4.15 8.65
C ILE A 7 -16.11 5.36 8.37
N LYS A 8 -16.47 6.56 8.83
CA LYS A 8 -15.62 7.76 8.71
C LYS A 8 -14.30 7.60 9.45
N ASP A 9 -14.31 7.07 10.66
CA ASP A 9 -13.10 6.81 11.46
C ASP A 9 -12.18 5.79 10.77
N LEU A 10 -12.75 4.72 10.21
CA LEU A 10 -12.01 3.74 9.41
C LEU A 10 -11.39 4.38 8.17
N ALA A 11 -12.16 5.14 7.39
CA ALA A 11 -11.67 5.83 6.19
C ALA A 11 -10.56 6.84 6.52
N THR A 12 -10.70 7.58 7.63
CA THR A 12 -9.68 8.52 8.12
C THR A 12 -8.40 7.79 8.51
N THR A 13 -8.52 6.67 9.23
CA THR A 13 -7.39 5.81 9.59
C THR A 13 -6.67 5.28 8.35
N VAL A 14 -7.42 4.85 7.34
CA VAL A 14 -6.88 4.38 6.06
C VAL A 14 -6.13 5.50 5.34
N ASN A 15 -6.70 6.70 5.25
CA ASN A 15 -6.05 7.84 4.60
C ASN A 15 -4.76 8.29 5.32
N GLY A 16 -4.78 8.34 6.65
CA GLY A 16 -3.58 8.63 7.43
C GLY A 16 -2.47 7.59 7.20
N SER A 17 -2.83 6.32 7.09
CA SER A 17 -1.87 5.23 6.85
C SER A 17 -1.36 5.20 5.40
N LEU A 18 -2.20 5.57 4.44
CA LEU A 18 -1.80 5.78 3.05
C LEU A 18 -0.76 6.89 2.93
N THR A 19 -0.88 7.96 3.71
CA THR A 19 0.12 9.04 3.75
C THR A 19 1.50 8.52 4.17
N VAL A 20 1.55 7.61 5.15
CA VAL A 20 2.80 6.94 5.57
C VAL A 20 3.38 6.08 4.44
N TYR A 21 2.54 5.28 3.77
CA TYR A 21 2.95 4.50 2.60
C TYR A 21 3.51 5.40 1.48
N ILE A 22 2.81 6.49 1.13
CA ILE A 22 3.24 7.42 0.08
C ILE A 22 4.56 8.09 0.45
N ALA A 23 4.78 8.43 1.72
CA ALA A 23 6.05 9.00 2.17
C ALA A 23 7.22 8.03 1.96
N ILE A 24 7.04 6.75 2.28
CA ILE A 24 8.04 5.69 2.08
C ILE A 24 8.24 5.40 0.59
N HIS A 25 7.16 5.25 -0.18
CA HIS A 25 7.20 5.16 -1.64
C HIS A 25 8.03 6.32 -2.21
N ASN A 26 7.69 7.54 -1.86
CA ASN A 26 8.39 8.72 -2.34
C ASN A 26 9.80 8.83 -1.79
N ALA A 27 10.18 8.21 -0.68
CA ALA A 27 11.57 8.15 -0.25
C ALA A 27 12.37 7.17 -1.13
N ILE A 28 11.76 6.03 -1.47
CA ILE A 28 12.34 5.03 -2.38
C ILE A 28 12.47 5.59 -3.80
N PHE A 29 11.49 6.39 -4.26
CA PHE A 29 11.36 6.82 -5.66
C PHE A 29 11.54 8.34 -5.90
N ARG A 30 11.77 9.19 -4.87
CA ARG A 30 12.04 10.66 -5.03
C ARG A 30 13.16 10.93 -6.01
N ASP A 31 14.03 9.97 -6.08
CA ASP A 31 15.14 9.88 -6.96
C ASP A 31 14.72 9.46 -8.38
N ALA A 32 13.56 9.81 -8.94
CA ALA A 32 13.17 9.34 -10.29
C ALA A 32 14.16 9.76 -11.41
N ALA A 33 14.85 10.89 -11.24
CA ALA A 33 16.01 11.28 -12.06
C ALA A 33 17.26 10.44 -11.73
N THR A 34 17.43 10.11 -10.46
CA THR A 34 18.48 9.26 -9.91
C THR A 34 18.20 7.77 -10.15
N PHE A 35 16.98 7.31 -10.48
CA PHE A 35 16.58 5.90 -10.58
C PHE A 35 17.01 5.32 -11.92
N LYS A 36 17.04 6.16 -12.96
CA LYS A 36 17.67 5.84 -14.26
C LYS A 36 19.20 5.79 -14.12
N SER A 37 19.76 6.66 -13.26
CA SER A 37 21.19 6.64 -12.86
C SER A 37 21.51 5.50 -11.89
N PHE A 38 20.57 5.12 -11.03
CA PHE A 38 20.60 4.05 -10.04
C PHE A 38 20.50 2.74 -10.78
N LEU A 39 19.62 2.62 -11.78
CA LEU A 39 19.62 1.50 -12.74
C LEU A 39 20.92 1.44 -13.55
N LYS A 40 21.48 2.58 -13.96
CA LYS A 40 22.81 2.63 -14.60
C LYS A 40 23.97 2.30 -13.64
N ASN A 41 23.82 2.55 -12.35
CA ASN A 41 24.78 2.34 -11.26
C ASN A 41 24.30 1.27 -10.26
N LEU A 42 23.50 0.28 -10.71
CA LEU A 42 22.57 -0.60 -9.96
C LEU A 42 23.01 -1.11 -8.58
N PHE A 43 24.31 -1.08 -8.28
CA PHE A 43 24.97 -1.66 -7.13
C PHE A 43 26.13 -0.80 -6.57
N GLY A 44 26.09 0.54 -6.72
CA GLY A 44 27.10 1.45 -6.17
C GLY A 44 26.93 1.71 -4.66
N ARG A 45 28.04 1.71 -3.91
CA ARG A 45 28.11 2.05 -2.48
C ARG A 45 27.43 3.39 -2.20
N GLY A 46 26.33 3.42 -1.44
CA GLY A 46 25.77 4.68 -0.92
C GLY A 46 24.30 4.66 -0.51
N VAL A 47 23.46 3.83 -1.15
CA VAL A 47 22.04 3.75 -0.75
C VAL A 47 21.84 2.71 0.34
N PRO A 48 21.25 3.08 1.50
CA PRO A 48 21.03 2.15 2.61
C PRO A 48 19.85 1.23 2.29
N MET A 49 20.05 0.23 1.44
CA MET A 49 19.02 -0.72 1.02
C MET A 49 18.38 -1.47 2.19
N SER A 50 19.16 -1.75 3.23
CA SER A 50 18.66 -2.32 4.48
C SER A 50 17.65 -1.40 5.16
N LYS A 51 17.88 -0.08 5.14
CA LYS A 51 16.96 0.90 5.71
C LYS A 51 15.68 1.03 4.88
N LEU A 52 15.81 1.08 3.55
CA LEU A 52 14.64 1.11 2.66
C LEU A 52 13.77 -0.15 2.79
N LEU A 53 14.41 -1.30 2.98
CA LEU A 53 13.71 -2.55 3.28
C LEU A 53 13.03 -2.48 4.65
N GLU A 54 13.74 -2.07 5.70
CA GLU A 54 13.19 -1.92 7.06
C GLU A 54 11.96 -1.01 7.07
N ASP A 55 12.05 0.16 6.43
CA ASP A 55 10.93 1.11 6.33
C ASP A 55 9.73 0.48 5.58
N SER A 56 10.00 -0.26 4.51
CA SER A 56 8.95 -0.98 3.76
C SER A 56 8.32 -2.10 4.57
N GLU A 57 9.12 -2.86 5.33
CA GLU A 57 8.62 -3.95 6.20
C GLU A 57 7.80 -3.41 7.36
N GLY A 58 8.14 -2.22 7.87
CA GLY A 58 7.36 -1.52 8.89
C GLY A 58 5.92 -1.20 8.47
N LEU A 59 5.63 -1.15 7.16
CA LEU A 59 4.27 -0.97 6.65
C LEU A 59 3.40 -2.23 6.78
N LEU A 60 3.99 -3.43 6.80
CA LEU A 60 3.22 -4.68 6.88
C LEU A 60 2.34 -4.76 8.14
N PRO A 61 2.87 -4.61 9.37
CA PRO A 61 2.04 -4.69 10.57
C PRO A 61 1.00 -3.56 10.65
N LEU A 62 1.30 -2.38 10.09
CA LEU A 62 0.34 -1.28 10.00
C LEU A 62 -0.87 -1.68 9.14
N TRP A 63 -0.63 -2.16 7.92
CA TRP A 63 -1.71 -2.54 7.00
C TRP A 63 -2.41 -3.84 7.38
N ASP A 64 -1.74 -4.78 8.03
CA ASP A 64 -2.37 -5.96 8.64
C ASP A 64 -3.34 -5.55 9.76
N SER A 65 -2.96 -4.59 10.60
CA SER A 65 -3.82 -4.06 11.67
C SER A 65 -5.07 -3.37 11.12
N ILE A 66 -4.92 -2.54 10.08
CA ILE A 66 -6.05 -1.86 9.41
C ILE A 66 -6.99 -2.88 8.77
N HIS A 67 -6.44 -3.84 8.02
CA HIS A 67 -7.23 -4.92 7.42
C HIS A 67 -8.00 -5.69 8.49
N LYS A 68 -7.37 -6.02 9.62
CA LYS A 68 -8.05 -6.67 10.74
C LYS A 68 -9.19 -5.80 11.30
N LYS A 69 -9.01 -4.48 11.45
CA LYS A 69 -10.10 -3.58 11.89
C LYS A 69 -11.28 -3.59 10.93
N ILE A 70 -11.01 -3.56 9.62
CA ILE A 70 -12.05 -3.68 8.58
C ILE A 70 -12.79 -5.00 8.70
N GLU A 71 -12.09 -6.12 8.83
CA GLU A 71 -12.71 -7.45 8.95
C GLU A 71 -13.53 -7.61 10.23
N VAL A 72 -13.05 -7.07 11.36
CA VAL A 72 -13.83 -7.04 12.61
C VAL A 72 -15.12 -6.26 12.41
N PHE A 73 -15.04 -5.06 11.83
CA PHE A 73 -16.23 -4.25 11.56
C PHE A 73 -17.20 -4.97 10.61
N ARG A 74 -16.67 -5.62 9.58
CA ARG A 74 -17.44 -6.45 8.64
C ARG A 74 -18.20 -7.56 9.38
N GLN A 75 -17.56 -8.23 10.33
CA GLN A 75 -18.18 -9.33 11.09
C GLN A 75 -19.23 -8.83 12.09
N THR A 76 -19.03 -7.65 12.68
CA THR A 76 -19.88 -7.19 13.79
C THR A 76 -21.03 -6.28 13.37
N ALA A 77 -20.88 -5.49 12.29
CA ALA A 77 -21.80 -4.40 11.96
C ALA A 77 -22.33 -4.43 10.52
N TYR A 78 -21.76 -5.24 9.63
CA TYR A 78 -22.08 -5.19 8.19
C TYR A 78 -23.55 -5.44 7.86
N LEU A 79 -24.19 -6.39 8.54
CA LEU A 79 -25.59 -6.75 8.30
C LEU A 79 -26.55 -5.63 8.70
N SER A 80 -26.15 -4.77 9.64
CA SER A 80 -26.94 -3.63 10.11
C SER A 80 -26.65 -2.32 9.37
N LEU A 81 -25.73 -2.32 8.41
CA LEU A 81 -25.47 -1.17 7.55
C LEU A 81 -26.66 -0.92 6.61
N SER A 82 -26.95 0.36 6.36
CA SER A 82 -27.81 0.76 5.26
C SER A 82 -27.21 0.32 3.91
N LYS A 83 -28.00 0.38 2.84
CA LYS A 83 -27.52 0.05 1.48
C LYS A 83 -26.32 0.91 1.07
N ASP A 84 -26.39 2.20 1.38
CA ASP A 84 -25.40 3.19 1.01
C ASP A 84 -24.12 3.06 1.85
N GLU A 85 -24.28 2.84 3.17
CA GLU A 85 -23.16 2.54 4.08
C GLU A 85 -22.42 1.28 3.65
N ARG A 86 -23.17 0.23 3.28
CA ARG A 86 -22.62 -1.04 2.81
C ARG A 86 -21.84 -0.87 1.52
N TYR A 87 -22.40 -0.15 0.55
CA TYR A 87 -21.74 0.12 -0.73
C TYR A 87 -20.40 0.82 -0.52
N TYR A 88 -20.36 1.91 0.26
CA TYR A 88 -19.11 2.60 0.57
C TYR A 88 -18.13 1.69 1.31
N PHE A 89 -18.60 0.97 2.34
CA PHE A 89 -17.75 0.10 3.15
C PHE A 89 -17.11 -1.05 2.35
N ASP A 90 -17.83 -1.61 1.37
CA ASP A 90 -17.27 -2.64 0.49
C ASP A 90 -16.17 -2.10 -0.42
N ILE A 91 -16.31 -0.88 -0.94
CA ILE A 91 -15.25 -0.21 -1.70
C ILE A 91 -14.04 0.02 -0.78
N LEU A 92 -14.25 0.57 0.42
CA LEU A 92 -13.19 0.80 1.40
C LEU A 92 -12.44 -0.49 1.75
N SER A 93 -13.17 -1.59 1.93
CA SER A 93 -12.58 -2.89 2.24
C SER A 93 -11.72 -3.43 1.10
N ARG A 94 -12.22 -3.35 -0.15
CA ARG A 94 -11.44 -3.71 -1.34
C ARG A 94 -10.20 -2.84 -1.48
N TYR A 95 -10.32 -1.55 -1.19
CA TYR A 95 -9.22 -0.60 -1.23
C TYR A 95 -8.12 -0.99 -0.23
N VAL A 96 -8.48 -1.24 1.04
CA VAL A 96 -7.52 -1.68 2.07
C VAL A 96 -6.82 -2.98 1.67
N ALA A 97 -7.56 -3.95 1.14
CA ALA A 97 -6.96 -5.20 0.66
C ALA A 97 -5.98 -4.97 -0.51
N ALA A 98 -6.30 -4.05 -1.44
CA ALA A 98 -5.42 -3.71 -2.55
C ALA A 98 -4.16 -2.96 -2.11
N VAL A 99 -4.26 -2.01 -1.17
CA VAL A 99 -3.07 -1.33 -0.62
C VAL A 99 -2.19 -2.31 0.15
N ARG A 100 -2.77 -3.20 0.95
CA ARG A 100 -2.02 -4.27 1.63
C ARG A 100 -1.22 -5.14 0.66
N LYS A 101 -1.83 -5.56 -0.45
CA LYS A 101 -1.13 -6.30 -1.53
C LYS A 101 0.01 -5.48 -2.15
N THR A 102 -0.22 -4.18 -2.34
CA THR A 102 0.78 -3.26 -2.88
C THR A 102 1.98 -3.12 -1.95
N VAL A 103 1.75 -3.02 -0.64
CA VAL A 103 2.82 -3.00 0.37
C VAL A 103 3.60 -4.30 0.37
N ALA A 104 2.94 -5.46 0.29
CA ALA A 104 3.63 -6.75 0.20
C ALA A 104 4.51 -6.83 -1.07
N ALA A 105 4.01 -6.37 -2.22
CA ALA A 105 4.77 -6.31 -3.46
C ALA A 105 5.98 -5.36 -3.37
N LEU A 106 5.83 -4.22 -2.68
CA LEU A 106 6.93 -3.29 -2.41
C LEU A 106 8.01 -3.98 -1.57
N VAL A 107 7.62 -4.65 -0.48
CA VAL A 107 8.56 -5.37 0.40
C VAL A 107 9.31 -6.44 -0.37
N ASP A 108 8.62 -7.27 -1.14
CA ASP A 108 9.25 -8.32 -1.96
C ASP A 108 10.30 -7.75 -2.92
N ARG A 109 9.96 -6.62 -3.56
CA ARG A 109 10.89 -5.89 -4.42
C ARG A 109 12.10 -5.38 -3.62
N GLN A 110 11.90 -4.76 -2.46
CA GLN A 110 13.00 -4.25 -1.65
C GLN A 110 13.89 -5.35 -1.08
N ARG A 111 13.31 -6.52 -0.73
CA ARG A 111 14.09 -7.69 -0.30
C ARG A 111 15.05 -8.12 -1.40
N LEU A 112 14.57 -8.22 -2.63
CA LEU A 112 15.41 -8.55 -3.78
C LEU A 112 16.55 -7.55 -3.98
N MET A 113 16.26 -6.25 -3.87
CA MET A 113 17.27 -5.19 -3.99
C MET A 113 18.31 -5.24 -2.86
N ASN A 114 17.86 -5.52 -1.62
CA ASN A 114 18.72 -5.66 -0.47
C ASN A 114 19.63 -6.88 -0.58
N GLU A 115 19.11 -8.04 -1.01
CA GLU A 115 19.92 -9.24 -1.22
C GLU A 115 21.03 -9.00 -2.24
N LYS A 116 20.69 -8.33 -3.35
CA LYS A 116 21.69 -7.97 -4.34
C LYS A 116 22.74 -6.99 -3.82
N SER A 117 22.36 -6.03 -2.96
CA SER A 117 23.29 -5.10 -2.30
C SER A 117 24.31 -5.80 -1.37
N LYS A 118 23.95 -6.97 -0.83
CA LYS A 118 24.83 -7.84 -0.04
C LYS A 118 25.73 -8.73 -0.90
N GLY A 119 25.66 -8.60 -2.23
CA GLY A 119 26.45 -9.40 -3.19
C GLY A 119 25.78 -10.68 -3.67
N ASN A 120 24.54 -10.98 -3.25
CA ASN A 120 23.84 -12.17 -3.71
C ASN A 120 23.43 -12.03 -5.18
N PRO A 121 23.53 -13.11 -5.99
CA PRO A 121 23.14 -13.05 -7.38
C PRO A 121 21.63 -12.83 -7.51
N VAL A 122 21.25 -11.79 -8.23
CA VAL A 122 19.86 -11.48 -8.61
C VAL A 122 19.85 -11.27 -10.11
N THR A 123 18.96 -11.98 -10.80
CA THR A 123 18.78 -11.83 -12.25
C THR A 123 17.96 -10.58 -12.55
N TRP A 124 18.23 -9.98 -13.71
CA TRP A 124 17.43 -8.86 -14.20
C TRP A 124 15.95 -9.24 -14.37
N GLU A 125 15.69 -10.46 -14.83
CA GLU A 125 14.34 -11.02 -14.97
C GLU A 125 13.59 -11.07 -13.64
N ALA A 126 14.23 -11.56 -12.56
CA ALA A 126 13.61 -11.61 -11.24
C ALA A 126 13.24 -10.20 -10.73
N PHE A 127 14.10 -9.22 -11.00
CA PHE A 127 13.81 -7.82 -10.69
C PHE A 127 12.63 -7.29 -11.49
N GLN A 128 12.61 -7.49 -12.81
CA GLN A 128 11.51 -7.06 -13.67
C GLN A 128 10.17 -7.66 -13.26
N GLN A 129 10.15 -8.94 -12.87
CA GLN A 129 8.92 -9.60 -12.39
C GLN A 129 8.38 -8.94 -11.12
N LYS A 130 9.25 -8.64 -10.14
CA LYS A 130 8.83 -7.96 -8.90
C LYS A 130 8.41 -6.51 -9.12
N GLU A 131 9.11 -5.79 -9.99
CA GLU A 131 8.73 -4.43 -10.41
C GLU A 131 7.37 -4.43 -11.08
N MET A 132 7.13 -5.33 -12.04
CA MET A 132 5.84 -5.43 -12.74
C MET A 132 4.70 -5.75 -11.78
N ALA A 133 4.88 -6.73 -10.88
CA ALA A 133 3.89 -7.07 -9.86
C ALA A 133 3.55 -5.87 -8.97
N TYR A 134 4.56 -5.09 -8.58
CA TYR A 134 4.38 -3.88 -7.81
C TYR A 134 3.60 -2.80 -8.58
N GLN A 135 3.99 -2.51 -9.82
CA GLN A 135 3.32 -1.51 -10.67
C GLN A 135 1.85 -1.87 -10.92
N MET A 136 1.55 -3.15 -11.17
CA MET A 136 0.17 -3.62 -11.31
C MET A 136 -0.63 -3.42 -10.02
N ALA A 137 -0.04 -3.71 -8.86
CA ALA A 137 -0.69 -3.47 -7.57
C ALA A 137 -0.96 -1.97 -7.32
N VAL A 138 -0.01 -1.10 -7.70
CA VAL A 138 -0.16 0.37 -7.64
C VAL A 138 -1.33 0.84 -8.49
N GLN A 139 -1.42 0.38 -9.74
CA GLN A 139 -2.53 0.69 -10.63
C GLN A 139 -3.87 0.23 -10.05
N GLN A 140 -3.90 -0.98 -9.50
CA GLN A 140 -5.11 -1.56 -8.92
C GLN A 140 -5.63 -0.77 -7.71
N TYR A 141 -4.78 -0.47 -6.72
CA TYR A 141 -5.25 0.27 -5.55
C TYR A 141 -5.63 1.70 -5.94
N THR A 142 -4.93 2.31 -6.92
CA THR A 142 -5.25 3.66 -7.40
C THR A 142 -6.63 3.71 -8.05
N ALA A 143 -6.95 2.74 -8.91
CA ALA A 143 -8.27 2.65 -9.55
C ALA A 143 -9.40 2.49 -8.51
N ILE A 144 -9.22 1.62 -7.51
CA ILE A 144 -10.20 1.47 -6.42
C ILE A 144 -10.25 2.73 -5.54
N GLY A 145 -9.14 3.44 -5.37
CA GLY A 145 -9.09 4.70 -4.65
C GLY A 145 -9.91 5.81 -5.32
N GLN A 146 -9.92 5.83 -6.66
CA GLN A 146 -10.81 6.72 -7.41
C GLN A 146 -12.28 6.36 -7.15
N GLU A 147 -12.64 5.08 -7.24
CA GLU A 147 -13.99 4.59 -6.92
C GLU A 147 -14.40 4.98 -5.48
N LEU A 148 -13.48 4.89 -4.52
CA LEU A 148 -13.72 5.28 -3.13
C LEU A 148 -13.95 6.78 -2.96
N ASN A 149 -13.19 7.61 -3.68
CA ASN A 149 -13.35 9.06 -3.68
C ASN A 149 -14.68 9.48 -4.32
N ASP A 150 -15.08 8.84 -5.41
CA ASP A 150 -16.35 9.10 -6.08
C ASP A 150 -17.54 8.72 -5.19
N ALA A 151 -17.38 7.69 -4.34
CA ALA A 151 -18.38 7.28 -3.35
C ALA A 151 -18.35 8.12 -2.05
N ALA A 152 -17.34 8.97 -1.84
CA ALA A 152 -17.18 9.73 -0.58
C ALA A 152 -18.40 10.60 -0.18
N PRO A 153 -19.12 11.27 -1.10
CA PRO A 153 -20.30 12.06 -0.75
C PRO A 153 -21.41 11.27 -0.04
N ILE A 154 -21.45 9.94 -0.21
CA ILE A 154 -22.43 9.08 0.47
C ILE A 154 -22.27 9.12 1.99
N ILE A 155 -21.02 9.16 2.45
CA ILE A 155 -20.67 9.11 3.88
C ILE A 155 -20.35 10.50 4.41
N PHE A 156 -19.64 11.32 3.63
CA PHE A 156 -19.09 12.60 4.05
C PHE A 156 -19.89 13.82 3.59
N GLY A 157 -20.92 13.63 2.75
CA GLY A 157 -21.82 14.69 2.31
C GLY A 157 -22.87 15.09 3.32
#